data_AF-A0A1B1CK53-F1
#
_entry.id   AF-A0A1B1CK53-F1
#
_cell.length_a   1.000
_cell.length_b   1.000
_cell.length_c   1.000
_cell.angle_alpha   90.00
_cell.angle_beta   90.00
_cell.angle_gamma   90.00
#
_symmetry.space_group_name_H-M   'P 1'
#
loop_
_entity.id
_entity.type
_entity.pdbx_description
1 polymer ?
#
loop_
_entity_poly.entity_id
_entity_poly.type
_entity_poly.pdbx_seq_one_letter_code
_entity_poly.pdbx_strand_id
1 'polypeptide(L)' 'MNDIDPQAWLADVLARMPGIPVSRLPELLPWNWAAAGHFRQVAA' A
#
# COMPACT_ATOMS: atom_id res chain seq x y z
N MET A 1 -16.75 6.19 -3.86
CA MET A 1 -15.72 7.25 -4.05
C MET A 1 -14.75 7.27 -2.85
N ASN A 2 -14.20 6.18 -2.35
CA ASN A 2 -13.57 5.04 -3.00
C ASN A 2 -13.94 3.80 -2.17
N ASP A 3 -14.26 2.68 -2.82
CA ASP A 3 -14.46 1.36 -2.20
C ASP A 3 -13.14 0.78 -1.66
N ILE A 4 -12.33 1.63 -1.04
CA ILE A 4 -11.07 1.27 -0.40
C ILE A 4 -11.39 1.04 1.07
N ASP A 5 -11.16 -0.20 1.49
CA ASP A 5 -11.25 -0.55 2.90
C ASP A 5 -10.08 0.10 3.67
N PRO A 6 -10.35 1.03 4.61
CA PRO A 6 -9.30 1.76 5.31
C PRO A 6 -8.46 0.85 6.21
N GLN A 7 -9.01 -0.28 6.67
CA GLN A 7 -8.31 -1.23 7.51
C GLN A 7 -7.30 -2.07 6.69
N ALA A 8 -7.68 -2.52 5.50
CA ALA A 8 -6.80 -3.22 4.56
C ALA A 8 -5.66 -2.32 4.09
N TRP A 9 -5.96 -1.07 3.77
CA TRP A 9 -4.95 -0.07 3.42
C TRP A 9 -3.95 0.16 4.55
N LEU A 10 -4.44 0.35 5.78
CA LEU A 10 -3.57 0.58 6.94
C LEU A 10 -2.67 -0.62 7.23
N ALA A 11 -3.20 -1.84 7.13
CA ALA A 11 -2.42 -3.07 7.33
C ALA A 11 -1.28 -3.20 6.31
N ASP A 12 -1.53 -2.88 5.03
CA ASP A 12 -0.52 -2.91 3.97
C ASP A 12 0.55 -1.81 4.17
N VAL A 13 0.16 -0.61 4.61
CA VAL A 13 1.11 0.46 4.98
C VAL A 13 2.00 0.05 6.15
N LEU A 14 1.41 -0.51 7.21
CA LEU A 14 2.14 -0.97 8.38
C LEU A 14 3.10 -2.12 8.05
N ALA A 15 2.69 -3.05 7.19
CA ALA A 15 3.52 -4.16 6.72
C ALA A 15 4.73 -3.69 5.89
N ARG A 16 4.57 -2.60 5.12
CA ARG A 16 5.63 -2.03 4.26
C ARG A 16 6.51 -0.99 4.96
N MET A 17 6.07 -0.43 6.09
CA MET A 17 6.77 0.59 6.86
C MET A 17 8.24 0.26 7.18
N PRO A 18 8.63 -0.97 7.59
CA PRO A 18 10.04 -1.28 7.83
C PRO A 18 10.90 -1.35 6.55
N GLY A 19 10.29 -1.38 5.36
CA GLY A 19 10.97 -1.51 4.07
C GLY A 19 10.93 -0.25 3.20
N ILE A 20 10.22 0.80 3.60
CA ILE A 20 10.11 2.03 2.79
C ILE A 20 10.59 3.29 3.54
N PRO A 21 11.32 4.18 2.87
CA PRO A 21 11.61 5.49 3.43
C PRO A 21 10.34 6.34 3.51
N VAL A 22 10.22 7.18 4.54
CA VAL A 22 9.07 8.09 4.75
C VAL A 22 8.78 8.97 3.54
N SER A 23 9.80 9.33 2.75
CA SER A 23 9.64 10.09 1.50
C SER A 23 8.78 9.39 0.44
N ARG A 24 8.61 8.06 0.53
CA ARG A 24 7.76 7.24 -0.36
C ARG A 24 6.40 6.86 0.23
N LEU A 25 6.07 7.29 1.45
CA LEU A 25 4.71 7.17 2.00
C LEU A 25 3.61 7.71 1.05
N PRO A 26 3.82 8.81 0.29
CA PRO A 26 2.83 9.27 -0.66
C PRO A 26 2.49 8.26 -1.76
N GLU A 27 3.40 7.34 -2.08
CA GLU A 27 3.19 6.26 -3.05
C GLU A 27 2.25 5.18 -2.49
N LEU A 28 2.12 5.08 -1.17
CA LEU A 28 1.20 4.15 -0.51
C LEU A 28 -0.18 4.75 -0.23
N LEU A 29 -0.46 5.99 -0.64
CA LEU A 29 -1.77 6.61 -0.40
C LEU A 29 -2.89 5.83 -1.10
N PRO A 30 -4.12 5.83 -0.59
CA PRO A 30 -5.22 4.98 -1.08
C PRO A 30 -5.45 5.08 -2.59
N TRP A 31 -5.29 6.28 -3.17
CA TRP A 31 -5.46 6.52 -4.60
C TRP A 31 -4.30 6.00 -5.46
N ASN A 32 -3.08 5.90 -4.90
CA ASN A 32 -1.92 5.30 -5.56
C ASN A 32 -1.84 3.77 -5.30
N TRP A 33 -2.41 3.33 -4.18
CA TRP A 33 -2.49 1.92 -3.77
C TRP A 33 -3.27 1.06 -4.76
N ALA A 34 -4.36 1.58 -5.35
CA ALA A 34 -5.13 0.86 -6.36
C ALA A 34 -4.32 0.54 -7.65
N ALA A 35 -3.36 1.40 -8.03
CA ALA A 35 -2.45 1.12 -9.13
C ALA A 35 -1.34 0.12 -8.74
N ALA A 36 -0.95 0.12 -7.46
CA ALA A 36 0.03 -0.80 -6.90
C ALA A 36 -0.54 -2.20 -6.59
N GLY A 37 -1.86 -2.37 -6.57
CA GLY A 37 -2.56 -3.66 -6.40
C GLY A 37 -2.24 -4.71 -7.49
N HIS A 38 -1.50 -4.34 -8.54
CA HIS A 38 -0.95 -5.28 -9.51
C HIS A 38 0.41 -5.87 -9.12
N PHE A 39 1.08 -5.38 -8.06
CA PHE A 39 2.26 -6.05 -7.50
C PHE A 39 1.84 -7.23 -6.62
N ARG A 40 1.20 -8.23 -7.24
CA ARG A 40 1.40 -9.61 -6.83
C ARG A 40 2.89 -9.91 -7.07
N GLN A 41 3.69 -9.81 -6.01
CA GLN A 41 4.98 -10.51 -5.93
C GLN A 41 4.94 -11.34 -4.65
N VAL A 42 4.60 -12.63 -4.78
CA VAL A 42 5.51 -13.76 -5.02
C VAL A 42 6.45 -13.98 -3.84
N ALA A 43 6.13 -15.00 -3.05
CA ALA A 43 7.14 -15.76 -2.33
C ALA A 43 7.00 -17.20 -2.84
N ALA A 44 8.09 -17.67 -3.44
CA ALA A 44 8.29 -19.00 -3.99
C ALA A 44 8.49 -20.04 -2.88
#